data_AF-A0A3D4YLQ4-F1
#
_entry.id   AF-A0A3D4YLQ4-F1
#
_cell.length_a   1.000
_cell.length_b   1.000
_cell.length_c   1.000
_cell.angle_alpha   90.00
_cell.angle_beta   90.00
_cell.angle_gamma   90.00
#
_symmetry.space_group_name_H-M   'P 1'
#
loop_
_entity.id
_entity.type
_entity.pdbx_description
1 polymer ?
#
loop_
_entity_poly.entity_id
_entity_poly.type
_entity_poly.pdbx_seq_one_letter_code
_entity_poly.pdbx_strand_id
1 'polypeptide(L)' 'IHELFSELPRRQREIFDLVDLQGFSPSEAAERTGMKPVSVRANLFKARKAIREGLLATHPSYRELSR' A
#
# COMPACT_ATOMS: atom_id res chain seq x y z
N ILE A 1 -2.00 -2.69 -12.35
CA ILE A 1 -1.44 -2.59 -10.97
C ILE A 1 -0.13 -1.79 -10.94
N HIS A 2 0.83 -2.05 -11.83
CA HIS A 2 2.12 -1.32 -11.86
C HIS A 2 1.96 0.21 -11.99
N GLU A 3 1.01 0.68 -12.80
CA GLU A 3 0.66 2.11 -12.93
C GLU A 3 0.13 2.69 -11.61
N LEU A 4 -0.87 2.05 -10.99
CA LEU A 4 -1.43 2.46 -9.69
C LEU A 4 -0.35 2.53 -8.59
N PHE A 5 0.59 1.60 -8.60
CA PHE A 5 1.72 1.61 -7.67
C PHE A 5 2.68 2.79 -7.92
N SER A 6 2.89 3.14 -9.20
CA SER A 6 3.73 4.27 -9.63
C SER A 6 3.09 5.62 -9.34
N GLU A 7 1.77 5.69 -9.16
CA GLU A 7 1.02 6.89 -8.76
C GLU A 7 1.03 7.13 -7.24
N LEU A 8 1.36 6.12 -6.43
CA LEU A 8 1.44 6.28 -4.98
C LEU A 8 2.49 7.34 -4.59
N PRO A 9 2.20 8.19 -3.58
CA PRO A 9 3.20 9.04 -2.96
C PRO A 9 4.42 8.23 -2.49
N ARG A 10 5.63 8.79 -2.61
CA ARG A 10 6.89 8.07 -2.39
C ARG A 10 6.90 7.21 -1.12
N ARG A 11 6.50 7.79 0.03
CA ARG A 11 6.47 7.08 1.32
C ARG A 11 5.40 5.99 1.40
N GLN A 12 4.27 6.15 0.71
CA GLN A 12 3.23 5.12 0.64
C GLN A 12 3.70 3.95 -0.22
N ARG A 13 4.35 4.24 -1.36
CA ARG A 13 4.95 3.24 -2.24
C ARG A 13 6.03 2.42 -1.55
N GLU A 14 6.97 3.11 -0.90
CA GLU A 14 8.07 2.49 -0.14
C GLU A 14 7.54 1.55 0.96
N ILE A 15 6.53 1.99 1.72
CA ILE A 15 5.95 1.16 2.78
C ILE A 15 5.12 -0.02 2.23
N PHE A 16 4.38 0.19 1.14
CA PHE A 16 3.63 -0.90 0.49
C PHE A 16 4.58 -1.97 -0.06
N ASP A 17 5.68 -1.55 -0.71
CA ASP A 17 6.70 -2.46 -1.23
C ASP A 17 7.31 -3.32 -0.12
N LEU A 18 7.76 -2.71 0.97
CA LEU A 18 8.34 -3.43 2.09
C LEU A 18 7.35 -4.43 2.71
N VAL A 19 6.10 -4.03 2.93
CA VAL A 19 5.17 -4.85 3.70
C VAL A 19 4.39 -5.84 2.83
N ASP A 20 3.73 -5.37 1.78
CA ASP A 20 2.82 -6.19 0.98
C ASP A 20 3.53 -6.96 -0.14
N LEU A 21 4.67 -6.47 -0.66
CA LEU A 21 5.40 -7.13 -1.73
C LEU A 21 6.59 -7.95 -1.23
N GLN A 22 7.36 -7.40 -0.28
CA GLN A 22 8.53 -8.08 0.29
C GLN A 22 8.22 -8.87 1.57
N GLY A 23 7.04 -8.68 2.18
CA GLY A 23 6.57 -9.47 3.32
C GLY A 23 7.13 -9.07 4.69
N PHE A 24 7.77 -7.90 4.81
CA PHE A 24 8.19 -7.41 6.13
C PHE A 24 7.00 -7.06 7.01
N SER A 25 7.15 -7.25 8.32
CA SER A 25 6.19 -6.72 9.28
C SER A 25 6.22 -5.17 9.30
N PRO A 26 5.12 -4.51 9.72
CA PRO A 26 5.10 -3.07 9.90
C PRO A 26 6.16 -2.54 10.90
N SER A 27 6.60 -3.37 11.85
CA SER A 27 7.69 -3.01 12.79
C SER A 27 9.05 -3.04 12.10
N GLU A 28 9.38 -4.09 11.33
CA GLU A 28 10.63 -4.16 10.57
C GLU A 28 10.71 -3.03 9.52
N ALA A 29 9.58 -2.70 8.88
CA ALA A 29 9.52 -1.56 7.97
C ALA A 29 9.76 -0.21 8.69
N ALA A 30 9.30 -0.05 9.94
CA ALA A 30 9.56 1.13 10.74
C ALA A 30 11.05 1.28 11.08
N GLU A 31 11.69 0.18 11.47
CA GLU A 31 13.13 0.14 11.74
C GLU A 31 13.94 0.49 10.48
N ARG A 32 13.63 -0.13 9.33
CA ARG A 32 14.34 0.10 8.06
C ARG A 32 14.21 1.53 7.53
N THR A 33 13.06 2.14 7.71
CA THR A 33 12.77 3.49 7.18
C THR A 33 13.06 4.62 8.16
N GLY A 34 13.36 4.29 9.42
CA GLY A 34 13.50 5.26 10.52
C GLY A 34 12.18 5.97 10.86
N MET A 35 11.03 5.44 10.42
CA MET A 35 9.72 6.05 10.64
C MET A 35 9.12 5.57 11.98
N LYS A 36 8.26 6.41 12.57
CA LYS A 36 7.45 5.95 13.71
C LYS A 36 6.50 4.83 13.26
N PRO A 37 6.28 3.76 14.04
CA PRO A 37 5.38 2.67 13.68
C PRO A 37 3.96 3.11 13.31
N VAL A 38 3.44 4.16 13.96
CA VAL A 38 2.13 4.75 13.62
C VAL A 38 2.13 5.36 12.21
N SER A 39 3.22 6.00 11.80
CA SER A 39 3.37 6.59 10.47
C SER A 39 3.48 5.50 9.40
N VAL A 40 4.14 4.38 9.69
CA VAL A 40 4.18 3.22 8.79
C VAL A 40 2.78 2.68 8.56
N ARG A 41 2.04 2.37 9.63
CA ARG A 41 0.65 1.87 9.51
C ARG A 41 -0.26 2.84 8.74
N ALA A 42 -0.12 4.14 8.98
CA ALA A 42 -0.91 5.14 8.26
C ALA A 42 -0.56 5.21 6.76
N ASN A 43 0.72 5.12 6.40
CA ASN A 43 1.13 5.10 4.99
C ASN A 43 0.69 3.82 4.30
N LEU A 44 0.84 2.66 4.96
CA LEU A 44 0.40 1.37 4.45
C LEU A 44 -1.12 1.34 4.19
N PHE A 45 -1.92 1.84 5.14
CA PHE A 45 -3.37 1.92 4.99
C PHE A 45 -3.76 2.78 3.78
N LYS A 46 -3.16 3.96 3.63
CA LYS A 46 -3.42 4.86 2.49
C LYS A 46 -3.01 4.24 1.16
N ALA A 47 -1.85 3.55 1.12
CA ALA A 47 -1.37 2.87 -0.06
C ALA A 47 -2.35 1.76 -0.52
N ARG A 48 -2.76 0.88 0.41
CA ARG A 48 -3.72 -0.20 0.14
C ARG A 48 -5.07 0.35 -0.32
N LYS A 49 -5.55 1.42 0.32
CA LYS A 49 -6.79 2.10 -0.06
C LYS A 49 -6.72 2.63 -1.49
N ALA A 50 -5.67 3.38 -1.83
CA ALA A 50 -5.50 3.96 -3.16
C ALA A 50 -5.39 2.88 -4.25
N ILE A 51 -4.62 1.81 -4.02
CA ILE A 51 -4.53 0.69 -4.97
C ILE A 51 -5.90 0.01 -5.14
N ARG A 52 -6.61 -0.24 -4.04
CA ARG A 52 -7.96 -0.86 -4.09
C ARG A 52 -8.93 0.01 -4.89
N GLU A 53 -8.99 1.30 -4.59
CA GLU A 53 -9.89 2.23 -5.29
C GLU A 53 -9.56 2.32 -6.78
N GLY A 54 -8.27 2.44 -7.13
CA GLY A 54 -7.82 2.45 -8.52
C GLY A 54 -8.13 1.14 -9.26
N LEU A 55 -7.96 -0.01 -8.60
CA LEU A 55 -8.30 -1.31 -9.20
C LEU A 55 -9.81 -1.43 -9.47
N LEU A 56 -10.65 -1.04 -8.50
CA LEU A 56 -12.10 -1.11 -8.64
C LEU A 56 -12.66 -0.08 -9.65
N ALA A 57 -11.95 1.03 -9.87
CA ALA A 57 -12.31 2.02 -10.89
C ALA A 57 -11.95 1.54 -12.31
N THR A 58 -10.77 0.93 -12.47
CA THR A 58 -10.29 0.44 -13.78
C THR A 58 -10.84 -0.92 -14.15
N HIS A 59 -11.24 -1.73 -13.17
CA HIS A 59 -11.74 -3.09 -13.38
C HIS A 59 -13.01 -3.33 -12.51
N PRO A 60 -14.18 -2.83 -12.94
CA PRO A 60 -15.42 -2.91 -12.17
C PRO A 60 -15.86 -4.33 -11.81
N SER A 61 -15.46 -5.34 -12.59
CA SER A 61 -15.75 -6.76 -12.34
C SER A 61 -15.22 -7.28 -11.00
N TYR A 62 -14.15 -6.67 -10.45
CA TYR A 62 -13.65 -7.03 -9.12
C TYR A 62 -14.52 -6.55 -7.96
N ARG A 63 -15.52 -5.68 -8.21
CA ARG A 63 -16.44 -5.23 -7.14
C ARG A 63 -17.23 -6.39 -6.55
N GLU A 64 -17.63 -7.34 -7.39
CA GLU A 64 -18.47 -8.49 -6.99
C GLU A 64 -17.69 -9.48 -6.12
N LEU A 65 -16.38 -9.62 -6.35
CA LEU A 65 -15.48 -10.47 -5.57
C LEU A 65 -15.10 -9.88 -4.20
N SER A 66 -15.51 -8.64 -3.92
CA SER A 66 -15.09 -7.88 -2.75
C SER A 66 -16.18 -7.71 -1.68
N ARG A 67 -17.36 -8.32 -1.90
CA ARG A 67 -18.46 -8.47 -0.94
C ARG A 67 -18.27 -9.73 -0.10
#